data_AF-A0A536F4W3-F1
#
_entry.id   AF-A0A536F4W3-F1
#
_cell.length_a   1.000
_cell.length_b   1.000
_cell.length_c   1.000
_cell.angle_alpha   90.00
_cell.angle_beta   90.00
_cell.angle_gamma   90.00
#
_symmetry.space_group_name_H-M   'P 1'
#
loop_
_entity.id
_entity.type
_entity.pdbx_description
1 polymer ?
#
loop_
_entity_poly.entity_id
_entity_poly.type
_entity_poly.pdbx_seq_one_letter_code
_entity_poly.pdbx_strand_id
1 'polypeptide(L)'
;MLPKVKRVFLTGMSGTGKSAVISELAARGYKSVDTDYDGWSELVDLPANSGQSGFGGGQDWLWREDRIARLLSEEDAEVLFISGGASNQGKFYGRFDHIVLLTAPTSVITERLVTRTNNPYGKRPDELARVLALKQTVEPMLRRAADLEIDTSIPLDQVVKKILDVVLR
;
A
#
# COMPACT_ATOMS: atom_id res chain seq x y z
N MET A 1 -12.78 25.44 14.60
CA MET A 1 -12.28 24.68 13.44
C MET A 1 -11.95 23.30 13.97
N LEU A 2 -12.64 22.25 13.51
CA LEU A 2 -12.24 20.88 13.87
C LEU A 2 -10.79 20.67 13.41
N PRO A 3 -9.94 19.99 14.19
CA PRO A 3 -8.58 19.71 13.76
C PRO A 3 -8.62 18.98 12.42
N LYS A 4 -7.82 19.43 11.45
CA LYS A 4 -7.74 18.78 10.14
C LYS A 4 -7.16 17.38 10.35
N VAL A 5 -7.95 16.35 10.06
CA VAL A 5 -7.51 14.94 10.08
C VAL A 5 -6.25 14.78 9.25
N LYS A 6 -5.20 14.20 9.81
CA LYS A 6 -3.95 13.92 9.07
C LYS A 6 -4.12 12.60 8.31
N ARG A 7 -3.92 12.63 6.99
CA ARG A 7 -4.14 11.48 6.09
C ARG A 7 -2.81 10.94 5.64
N VAL A 8 -2.51 9.69 5.99
CA VAL A 8 -1.25 9.03 5.68
C VAL A 8 -1.50 7.83 4.81
N PHE A 9 -0.79 7.75 3.70
CA PHE A 9 -0.85 6.61 2.81
C PHE A 9 0.42 5.77 2.87
N LEU A 10 0.27 4.48 3.08
CA LEU A 10 1.32 3.46 3.10
C LEU A 10 1.26 2.66 1.80
N THR A 11 2.19 2.91 0.89
CA THR A 11 2.28 2.23 -0.41
C THR A 11 3.54 1.38 -0.51
N GLY A 12 3.63 0.58 -1.58
CA GLY A 12 4.76 -0.29 -1.85
C GLY A 12 4.37 -1.57 -2.55
N MET A 13 5.37 -2.31 -3.00
CA MET A 13 5.15 -3.57 -3.72
C MET A 13 4.54 -4.67 -2.84
N SER A 14 4.02 -5.72 -3.46
CA SER A 14 3.61 -6.92 -2.70
C SER A 14 4.82 -7.49 -1.94
N GLY A 15 4.61 -7.90 -0.68
CA GLY A 15 5.67 -8.43 0.19
C GLY A 15 6.51 -7.39 0.95
N THR A 16 6.27 -6.08 0.76
CA THR A 16 6.99 -5.02 1.52
C THR A 16 6.45 -4.77 2.93
N GLY A 17 5.45 -5.52 3.39
CA GLY A 17 4.98 -5.45 4.78
C GLY A 17 3.84 -4.46 5.06
N LYS A 18 3.21 -3.86 4.03
CA LYS A 18 2.04 -2.95 4.18
C LYS A 18 0.98 -3.48 5.16
N SER A 19 0.48 -4.70 4.94
CA SER A 19 -0.56 -5.28 5.80
C SER A 19 -0.08 -5.54 7.24
N ALA A 20 1.21 -5.79 7.46
CA ALA A 20 1.76 -5.93 8.81
C ALA A 20 1.83 -4.57 9.52
N VAL A 21 2.29 -3.54 8.82
CA VAL A 21 2.38 -2.17 9.34
C VAL A 21 1.00 -1.59 9.66
N ILE A 22 0.03 -1.72 8.74
CA ILE A 22 -1.32 -1.19 8.95
C ILE A 22 -2.04 -1.91 10.10
N SER A 23 -1.83 -3.22 10.25
CA SER A 23 -2.38 -4.01 11.36
C SER A 23 -1.77 -3.60 12.70
N GLU A 24 -0.46 -3.37 12.74
CA GLU A 24 0.22 -2.91 13.95
C GLU A 24 -0.21 -1.48 14.35
N LEU A 25 -0.42 -0.59 13.38
CA LEU A 25 -0.99 0.73 13.63
C LEU A 25 -2.41 0.64 14.20
N ALA A 26 -3.25 -0.25 13.65
CA ALA A 26 -4.58 -0.52 14.19
C ALA A 26 -4.52 -1.07 15.63
N ALA A 27 -3.60 -2.00 15.91
CA ALA A 27 -3.40 -2.58 17.23
C ALA A 27 -2.96 -1.53 18.28
N ARG A 28 -2.29 -0.46 17.83
CA ARG A 28 -1.91 0.70 18.66
C ARG A 28 -3.04 1.75 18.81
N GLY A 29 -4.21 1.51 18.25
CA GLY A 29 -5.40 2.36 18.40
C GLY A 29 -5.56 3.44 17.32
N TYR A 30 -4.71 3.48 16.29
CA TYR A 30 -4.86 4.43 15.19
C TYR A 30 -5.93 3.98 14.20
N LYS A 31 -6.69 4.93 13.66
CA LYS A 31 -7.61 4.64 12.57
C LYS A 31 -6.82 4.19 11.34
N SER A 32 -7.02 2.94 10.94
CA SER A 32 -6.21 2.26 9.95
C SER A 32 -7.09 1.47 8.99
N VAL A 33 -6.87 1.60 7.68
CA VAL A 33 -7.66 0.92 6.63
C VAL A 33 -6.71 0.24 5.64
N ASP A 34 -6.83 -1.09 5.49
CA ASP A 34 -6.18 -1.83 4.40
C ASP A 34 -7.13 -1.88 3.20
N THR A 35 -6.80 -1.15 2.15
CA THR A 35 -7.66 -1.00 0.96
C THR A 35 -7.52 -2.18 -0.01
N ASP A 36 -6.61 -3.11 0.23
CA ASP A 36 -6.54 -4.35 -0.56
C ASP A 36 -7.64 -5.35 -0.15
N TYR A 37 -8.45 -5.05 0.88
CA TYR A 37 -9.54 -5.89 1.38
C TYR A 37 -10.87 -5.12 1.51
N ASP A 38 -11.89 -5.78 2.07
CA ASP A 38 -13.18 -5.19 2.49
C ASP A 38 -13.93 -4.38 1.42
N GLY A 39 -13.69 -4.71 0.15
CA GLY A 39 -14.34 -4.08 -0.99
C GLY A 39 -13.93 -2.63 -1.22
N TRP A 40 -12.79 -2.17 -0.69
CA TRP A 40 -12.20 -0.87 -1.05
C TRP A 40 -11.63 -0.86 -2.46
N SER A 41 -11.24 -2.04 -2.94
CA SER A 41 -10.69 -2.25 -4.27
C SER A 41 -11.49 -3.31 -5.02
N GLU A 42 -11.29 -3.35 -6.33
CA GLU A 42 -11.86 -4.34 -7.21
C GLU A 42 -10.90 -4.73 -8.32
N LEU A 43 -11.06 -5.97 -8.78
CA LEU A 43 -10.41 -6.46 -9.97
C LEU A 43 -11.25 -6.04 -11.17
N VAL A 44 -10.66 -5.30 -12.10
CA VAL A 44 -11.32 -4.84 -13.34
C VAL A 44 -10.67 -5.46 -14.55
N ASP A 45 -11.44 -5.71 -15.59
CA ASP A 45 -10.88 -6.11 -16.89
C ASP A 45 -10.30 -4.88 -17.59
N LEU A 46 -9.08 -5.00 -18.04
CA LEU A 46 -8.38 -4.01 -18.85
C LEU A 46 -8.66 -4.25 -20.34
N PRO A 47 -8.80 -3.19 -21.14
CA PRO A 47 -8.77 -3.29 -22.59
C PRO A 47 -7.52 -4.04 -23.07
N ALA A 48 -7.64 -4.74 -24.21
CA ALA A 48 -6.48 -5.30 -24.88
C ALA A 48 -5.44 -4.19 -25.12
N ASN A 49 -4.19 -4.44 -24.72
CA ASN A 49 -3.02 -3.52 -24.82
C ASN A 49 -2.86 -2.45 -23.73
N SER A 50 -3.50 -2.58 -22.58
CA SER A 50 -3.39 -1.62 -21.46
C SER A 50 -2.04 -1.62 -20.71
N GLY A 51 -1.04 -2.38 -21.17
CA GLY A 51 0.25 -2.54 -20.50
C GLY A 51 0.25 -3.65 -19.42
N GLN A 52 1.31 -3.68 -18.61
CA GLN A 52 1.43 -4.65 -17.50
C GLN A 52 0.59 -4.20 -16.31
N SER A 53 -0.28 -5.08 -15.83
CA SER A 53 -1.04 -4.89 -14.60
C SER A 53 -0.45 -5.68 -13.43
N GLY A 54 -0.89 -5.33 -12.22
CA GLY A 54 -0.56 -6.07 -11.00
C GLY A 54 -0.99 -7.55 -11.03
N PHE A 55 -2.10 -7.85 -11.73
CA PHE A 55 -2.79 -9.13 -11.62
C PHE A 55 -2.63 -10.07 -12.84
N GLY A 56 -2.05 -9.62 -13.96
CA GLY A 56 -1.94 -10.44 -15.16
C GLY A 56 -3.29 -10.76 -15.79
N GLY A 57 -3.30 -11.49 -16.91
CA GLY A 57 -4.54 -11.93 -17.56
C GLY A 57 -5.40 -10.80 -18.16
N GLY A 58 -4.85 -9.59 -18.32
CA GLY A 58 -5.62 -8.44 -18.78
C GLY A 58 -6.54 -7.86 -17.71
N GLN A 59 -6.23 -8.04 -16.42
CA GLN A 59 -7.02 -7.49 -15.32
C GLN A 59 -6.17 -6.59 -14.42
N ASP A 60 -6.77 -5.58 -13.79
CA ASP A 60 -6.08 -4.66 -12.88
C ASP A 60 -6.76 -4.53 -11.53
N TRP A 61 -5.98 -4.14 -10.53
CA TRP A 61 -6.47 -3.89 -9.19
C TRP A 61 -6.64 -2.38 -8.98
N LEU A 62 -7.89 -1.95 -8.90
CA LEU A 62 -8.25 -0.54 -8.76
C LEU A 62 -8.96 -0.27 -7.44
N TRP A 63 -8.70 0.89 -6.86
CA TRP A 63 -9.53 1.45 -5.81
C TRP A 63 -10.91 1.81 -6.36
N ARG A 64 -11.96 1.48 -5.60
CA ARG A 64 -13.31 2.02 -5.80
C ARG A 64 -13.29 3.50 -5.42
N GLU A 65 -13.25 4.36 -6.43
CA GLU A 65 -12.94 5.78 -6.26
C GLU A 65 -13.93 6.52 -5.38
N ASP A 66 -15.21 6.17 -5.46
CA ASP A 66 -16.28 6.71 -4.61
C ASP A 66 -16.03 6.39 -3.13
N ARG A 67 -15.64 5.15 -2.82
CA ARG A 67 -15.39 4.71 -1.44
C ARG A 67 -14.15 5.39 -0.87
N ILE A 68 -13.05 5.43 -1.62
CA ILE A 68 -11.83 6.11 -1.18
C ILE A 68 -12.07 7.61 -1.01
N ALA A 69 -12.76 8.26 -1.95
CA ALA A 69 -13.09 9.67 -1.85
C ALA A 69 -13.94 9.96 -0.60
N ARG A 70 -14.93 9.11 -0.31
CA ARG A 70 -15.77 9.21 0.87
C ARG A 70 -14.97 9.05 2.16
N LEU A 71 -14.17 7.98 2.28
CA LEU A 71 -13.30 7.73 3.43
C LEU A 71 -12.38 8.93 3.71
N LEU A 72 -11.72 9.46 2.68
CA LEU A 72 -10.84 10.61 2.80
C LEU A 72 -11.58 11.92 3.12
N SER A 73 -12.90 11.99 2.96
CA SER A 73 -13.68 13.21 3.22
C SER A 73 -14.41 13.18 4.55
N GLU A 74 -14.89 12.01 4.98
CA GLU A 74 -15.79 11.85 6.12
C GLU A 74 -15.12 11.39 7.41
N GLU A 75 -13.95 10.74 7.34
CA GLU A 75 -13.25 10.29 8.56
C GLU A 75 -12.81 11.48 9.42
N ASP A 76 -13.05 11.37 10.73
CA ASP A 76 -12.88 12.43 11.73
C ASP A 76 -11.87 12.09 12.85
N ALA A 77 -11.24 10.91 12.79
CA ALA A 77 -10.10 10.58 13.64
C ALA A 77 -8.95 11.61 13.50
N GLU A 78 -8.09 11.72 14.52
CA GLU A 78 -6.93 12.63 14.47
C GLU A 78 -5.98 12.30 13.31
N VAL A 79 -5.73 11.00 13.10
CA VAL A 79 -4.89 10.48 12.03
C VAL A 79 -5.57 9.27 11.40
N LEU A 80 -5.68 9.28 10.07
CA LEU A 80 -6.12 8.16 9.25
C LEU A 80 -4.92 7.59 8.50
N PHE A 81 -4.58 6.33 8.78
CA PHE A 81 -3.65 5.54 7.96
C PHE A 81 -4.42 4.71 6.95
N ILE A 82 -4.00 4.77 5.69
CA ILE A 82 -4.51 3.94 4.61
C ILE A 82 -3.32 3.15 4.05
N SER A 83 -3.51 1.87 3.74
CA SER A 83 -2.51 1.08 3.00
C SER A 83 -3.12 0.45 1.76
N GLY A 84 -2.32 0.28 0.71
CA GLY A 84 -2.79 -0.35 -0.53
C GLY A 84 -1.76 -0.35 -1.66
N GLY A 85 -2.15 -0.93 -2.81
CA GLY A 85 -1.30 -1.02 -4.00
C GLY A 85 -2.05 -0.91 -5.32
N ALA A 86 -3.17 -0.18 -5.37
CA ALA A 86 -4.00 -0.05 -6.58
C ALA A 86 -3.37 0.85 -7.66
N SER A 87 -3.63 0.56 -8.93
CA SER A 87 -3.02 1.28 -10.05
C SER A 87 -3.52 2.72 -10.21
N ASN A 88 -4.76 3.01 -9.81
CA ASN A 88 -5.34 4.36 -9.82
C ASN A 88 -5.06 5.19 -8.55
N GLN A 89 -4.26 4.69 -7.61
CA GLN A 89 -3.95 5.38 -6.35
C GLN A 89 -3.43 6.82 -6.55
N GLY A 90 -2.71 7.07 -7.66
CA GLY A 90 -2.13 8.38 -8.00
C GLY A 90 -3.16 9.50 -8.11
N LYS A 91 -4.43 9.19 -8.42
CA LYS A 91 -5.53 10.18 -8.46
C LYS A 91 -5.80 10.83 -7.11
N PHE A 92 -5.40 10.17 -6.02
CA PHE A 92 -5.69 10.60 -4.65
C PHE A 92 -4.47 11.17 -3.94
N TYR A 93 -3.29 11.21 -4.56
CA TYR A 93 -2.05 11.65 -3.89
C TYR A 93 -2.17 13.06 -3.30
N GLY A 94 -2.84 13.99 -3.98
CA GLY A 94 -3.11 15.34 -3.45
C GLY A 94 -4.08 15.41 -2.26
N ARG A 95 -4.62 14.28 -1.80
CA ARG A 95 -5.52 14.16 -0.63
C ARG A 95 -4.81 13.62 0.61
N PHE A 96 -3.55 13.22 0.50
CA PHE A 96 -2.73 12.75 1.61
C PHE A 96 -1.79 13.85 2.08
N ASP A 97 -1.60 13.94 3.39
CA ASP A 97 -0.58 14.82 4.00
C ASP A 97 0.80 14.13 3.98
N HIS A 98 0.84 12.79 3.98
CA HIS A 98 2.06 12.00 3.82
C HIS A 98 1.83 10.75 2.98
N ILE A 99 2.74 10.48 2.05
CA ILE A 99 2.86 9.23 1.29
C ILE A 99 4.16 8.54 1.71
N VAL A 100 4.04 7.39 2.36
CA VAL A 100 5.14 6.56 2.82
C VAL A 100 5.27 5.35 1.91
N LEU A 101 6.40 5.25 1.21
CA LEU A 101 6.78 4.06 0.47
C LEU A 101 7.50 3.06 1.39
N LEU A 102 6.91 1.87 1.53
CA LEU A 102 7.54 0.72 2.16
C LEU A 102 8.28 -0.09 1.10
N THR A 103 9.60 -0.24 1.29
CA THR A 103 10.45 -1.07 0.43
C THR A 103 11.03 -2.25 1.20
N ALA A 104 11.58 -3.20 0.45
CA ALA A 104 12.37 -4.30 0.97
C ALA A 104 13.27 -4.85 -0.14
N PRO A 105 14.42 -5.48 0.21
CA PRO A 105 15.22 -6.24 -0.75
C PRO A 105 14.41 -7.37 -1.39
N THR A 106 14.75 -7.72 -2.64
CA THR A 106 14.10 -8.80 -3.38
C THR A 106 14.13 -10.15 -2.64
N SER A 107 15.23 -10.46 -1.96
CA SER A 107 15.35 -11.68 -1.15
C SER A 107 14.31 -11.72 -0.02
N VAL A 108 14.16 -10.61 0.71
CA VAL A 108 13.19 -10.44 1.80
C VAL A 108 11.75 -10.53 1.28
N ILE A 109 11.44 -9.88 0.14
CA ILE A 109 10.12 -9.97 -0.50
C ILE A 109 9.80 -11.42 -0.85
N THR A 110 10.75 -12.12 -1.47
CA THR A 110 10.58 -13.52 -1.90
C THR A 110 10.32 -14.42 -0.69
N GLU A 111 11.13 -14.31 0.36
CA GLU A 111 10.96 -15.07 1.59
C GLU A 111 9.57 -14.84 2.21
N ARG A 112 9.13 -13.57 2.33
CA ARG A 112 7.82 -13.21 2.88
C ARG A 112 6.67 -13.75 2.04
N LEU A 113 6.75 -13.70 0.72
CA LEU A 113 5.70 -14.22 -0.16
C LEU A 113 5.55 -15.73 -0.05
N VAL A 114 6.65 -16.46 0.05
CA VAL A 114 6.62 -17.93 0.21
C VAL A 114 6.07 -18.33 1.57
N THR A 115 6.47 -17.63 2.64
CA THR A 115 6.15 -18.01 4.02
C THR A 115 4.82 -17.45 4.54
N ARG A 116 4.26 -16.38 3.96
CA ARG A 116 3.00 -15.79 4.44
C ARG A 116 1.84 -16.77 4.40
N THR A 117 0.94 -16.66 5.38
CA THR A 117 -0.23 -17.55 5.54
C THR A 117 -1.55 -16.87 5.20
N ASN A 118 -1.57 -15.53 5.11
CA ASN A 118 -2.79 -14.74 5.00
C ASN A 118 -3.24 -14.43 3.56
N ASN A 119 -2.34 -14.50 2.58
CA ASN A 119 -2.63 -14.15 1.19
C ASN A 119 -1.87 -15.10 0.23
N PRO A 120 -2.56 -15.82 -0.68
CA PRO A 120 -1.94 -16.85 -1.51
C PRO A 120 -1.11 -16.31 -2.69
N TYR A 121 -1.30 -15.04 -3.09
CA TYR A 121 -0.63 -14.46 -4.25
C TYR A 121 0.92 -14.45 -4.13
N GLY A 122 1.66 -14.47 -5.23
CA GLY A 122 3.13 -14.38 -5.20
C GLY A 122 3.83 -15.66 -4.73
N LYS A 123 3.08 -16.73 -4.44
CA LYS A 123 3.63 -18.06 -4.10
C LYS A 123 3.95 -18.87 -5.35
N ARG A 124 3.21 -18.66 -6.43
CA ARG A 124 3.48 -19.33 -7.70
C ARG A 124 4.66 -18.67 -8.41
N PRO A 125 5.48 -19.42 -9.16
CA PRO A 125 6.64 -18.86 -9.86
C PRO A 125 6.30 -17.70 -10.82
N ASP A 126 5.17 -17.78 -11.52
CA ASP A 126 4.70 -16.73 -12.43
C ASP A 126 4.26 -15.46 -11.70
N GLU A 127 3.59 -15.61 -10.56
CA GLU A 127 3.21 -14.48 -9.69
C GLU A 127 4.43 -13.84 -9.03
N LEU A 128 5.38 -14.64 -8.53
CA LEU A 128 6.62 -14.12 -7.96
C LEU A 128 7.41 -13.34 -9.02
N ALA A 129 7.60 -13.91 -10.21
CA ALA A 129 8.27 -13.23 -11.32
C ALA A 129 7.59 -11.90 -11.66
N ARG A 130 6.24 -11.86 -11.63
CA ARG A 130 5.48 -10.62 -11.82
C ARG A 130 5.73 -9.61 -10.71
N VAL A 131 5.72 -10.01 -9.44
CA VAL A 131 6.05 -9.11 -8.32
C VAL A 131 7.44 -8.50 -8.49
N LEU A 132 8.42 -9.30 -8.91
CA LEU A 132 9.79 -8.81 -9.14
C LEU A 132 9.88 -7.86 -10.33
N ALA A 133 9.17 -8.15 -11.43
CA ALA A 133 9.09 -7.26 -12.58
C ALA A 133 8.39 -5.94 -12.23
N LEU A 134 7.30 -5.98 -11.47
CA LEU A 134 6.61 -4.79 -10.98
C LEU A 134 7.47 -4.00 -10.00
N LYS A 135 8.28 -4.66 -9.16
CA LYS A 135 9.25 -3.95 -8.32
C LYS A 135 10.23 -3.13 -9.16
N GLN A 136 10.72 -3.67 -10.27
CA GLN A 136 11.65 -2.95 -11.15
C GLN A 136 10.99 -1.79 -11.90
N THR A 137 9.71 -1.93 -12.26
CA THR A 137 9.01 -0.96 -13.13
C THR A 137 8.18 0.06 -12.35
N VAL A 138 7.48 -0.35 -11.29
CA VAL A 138 6.52 0.45 -10.52
C VAL A 138 7.15 1.09 -9.28
N GLU A 139 8.01 0.40 -8.53
CA GLU A 139 8.62 0.97 -7.31
C GLU A 139 9.36 2.29 -7.57
N PRO A 140 10.11 2.49 -8.68
CA PRO A 140 10.68 3.79 -9.00
C PRO A 140 9.64 4.89 -9.20
N MET A 141 8.43 4.56 -9.65
CA MET A 141 7.33 5.52 -9.79
C MET A 141 6.75 5.88 -8.43
N LEU A 142 6.51 4.87 -7.57
CA LEU A 142 6.05 5.09 -6.20
C LEU A 142 7.05 5.96 -5.42
N ARG A 143 8.35 5.70 -5.61
CA ARG A 143 9.43 6.46 -4.95
C ARG A 143 9.43 7.94 -5.34
N ARG A 144 9.10 8.27 -6.60
CA ARG A 144 8.98 9.67 -7.03
C ARG A 144 7.82 10.42 -6.39
N ALA A 145 6.79 9.71 -5.95
CA ALA A 145 5.60 10.29 -5.35
C ALA A 145 5.60 10.23 -3.81
N ALA A 146 6.54 9.50 -3.21
CA ALA A 146 6.61 9.33 -1.77
C ALA A 146 7.36 10.49 -1.10
N ASP A 147 6.85 10.94 0.04
CA ASP A 147 7.52 11.91 0.91
C ASP A 147 8.59 11.23 1.76
N LEU A 148 8.41 9.93 2.03
CA LEU A 148 9.28 9.12 2.87
C LEU A 148 9.40 7.70 2.29
N GLU A 149 10.63 7.19 2.23
CA GLU A 149 10.91 5.79 1.95
C GLU A 149 11.43 5.09 3.21
N ILE A 150 10.88 3.92 3.52
CA ILE A 150 11.33 3.09 4.65
C ILE A 150 11.60 1.67 4.15
N ASP A 151 12.86 1.23 4.31
CA ASP A 151 13.21 -0.18 4.17
C ASP A 151 12.66 -0.97 5.37
N THR A 152 11.82 -1.95 5.06
CA THR A 152 11.15 -2.82 6.04
C THR A 152 11.94 -4.09 6.35
N SER A 153 13.21 -4.18 5.95
CA SER A 153 14.13 -5.24 6.38
C SER A 153 14.42 -5.21 7.89
N ILE A 154 14.10 -4.09 8.56
CA ILE A 154 14.19 -3.91 10.00
C ILE A 154 12.94 -4.46 10.75
N PRO A 155 13.00 -4.65 12.08
CA PRO A 155 11.85 -5.06 12.88
C PRO A 155 10.62 -4.17 12.72
N LEU A 156 9.42 -4.78 12.75
CA LEU A 156 8.14 -4.12 12.49
C LEU A 156 7.90 -2.92 13.43
N ASP A 157 8.22 -3.07 14.71
CA ASP A 157 8.07 -2.02 15.72
C ASP A 157 8.91 -0.78 15.38
N GLN A 158 10.10 -0.97 14.81
CA GLN A 158 10.96 0.13 14.36
C GLN A 158 10.44 0.79 13.08
N VAL A 159 9.86 0.02 12.15
CA VAL A 159 9.18 0.57 10.97
C VAL A 159 8.03 1.47 11.42
N VAL A 160 7.14 0.97 12.28
CA VAL A 160 6.00 1.74 12.80
C VAL A 160 6.46 2.97 13.57
N LYS A 161 7.50 2.85 14.40
CA LYS A 161 8.07 3.99 15.11
C LYS A 161 8.54 5.09 14.14
N LYS A 162 9.27 4.73 13.08
CA LYS A 162 9.74 5.70 12.06
C LYS A 162 8.58 6.42 11.37
N ILE A 163 7.49 5.72 11.07
CA ILE A 163 6.29 6.31 10.48
C ILE A 163 5.68 7.34 11.45
N LEU A 164 5.44 6.93 12.70
CA LEU A 164 4.83 7.79 13.71
C LEU A 164 5.71 9.00 14.04
N ASP A 165 7.03 8.82 14.12
CA ASP A 165 7.99 9.90 14.37
C ASP A 165 7.95 10.99 13.29
N VAL A 166 7.49 10.69 12.07
CA VAL A 166 7.36 11.65 10.97
C VAL A 166 5.95 12.23 10.92
N VAL A 167 4.95 11.35 11.03
CA VAL A 167 3.54 11.72 10.89
C VAL A 167 3.04 12.53 12.07
N LEU A 168 3.44 12.23 13.31
CA LEU A 168 2.90 12.90 14.50
C LEU A 168 3.65 14.17 14.90
N ARG A 169 4.56 14.65 14.05
CA ARG A 169 5.16 15.97 14.22
C ARG A 169 4.17 17.09 13.89
#